data_AF-A0A0L0F4E2-F1
#
_entry.id   AF-A0A0L0F4E2-F1
#
_cell.length_a   1.000
_cell.length_b   1.000
_cell.length_c   1.000
_cell.angle_alpha   90.00
_cell.angle_beta   90.00
_cell.angle_gamma   90.00
#
_symmetry.space_group_name_H-M   'P 1'
#
loop_
_entity.id
_entity.type
_entity.pdbx_description
1 polymer ?
#
loop_
_entity_poly.entity_id
_entity_poly.type
_entity_poly.pdbx_seq_one_letter_code
_entity_poly.pdbx_strand_id
1 'polypeptide(L)'
;MKDLLHPWINQTNTICTTSSGELLRLARAGDADAINVIITLLELLRGVIDGASSSTATVIYLNLQRLLDPINKLLRAYQHYPDVVACVLELYCSLVDRMINHLSEQHVGTLYTACVSLIKTYSAVFSGKG
;
A
#
# COMPACT_ATOMS: atom_id res chain seq x y z
N MET A 1 5.69 25.09 28.69
CA MET A 1 5.31 24.68 27.32
C MET A 1 6.12 23.45 26.88
N LYS A 2 5.98 22.29 27.55
CA LYS A 2 6.64 21.03 27.14
C LYS A 2 5.73 19.79 27.22
N ASP A 3 4.42 19.96 27.45
CA ASP A 3 3.54 18.85 27.82
C ASP A 3 2.37 18.60 26.84
N LEU A 4 2.57 18.76 25.53
CA LEU A 4 1.50 18.52 24.54
C LEU A 4 1.87 17.58 23.37
N LEU A 5 3.00 16.88 23.41
CA LEU A 5 3.45 16.03 22.29
C LEU A 5 3.47 14.52 22.56
N HIS A 6 2.90 14.04 23.68
CA HIS A 6 3.09 12.65 24.11
C HIS A 6 2.02 11.58 23.77
N PRO A 7 0.79 11.88 23.27
CA PRO A 7 -0.12 10.78 22.87
C PRO A 7 0.10 10.26 21.44
N TRP A 8 0.49 11.13 20.49
CA TRP A 8 0.55 10.78 19.07
C TRP A 8 1.80 9.99 18.65
N ILE A 9 2.91 10.16 19.39
CA ILE A 9 4.17 9.46 19.10
C ILE A 9 4.07 7.96 19.47
N ASN A 10 3.22 7.59 20.43
CA ASN A 10 3.01 6.17 20.78
C ASN A 10 2.04 5.45 19.82
N GLN A 11 1.09 6.16 19.19
CA GLN A 11 0.19 5.56 18.20
C GLN A 11 0.90 5.26 16.88
N THR A 12 1.82 6.12 16.44
CA THR A 12 2.59 5.91 15.21
C THR A 12 3.58 4.75 15.33
N ASN A 13 4.06 4.43 16.53
CA ASN A 13 5.02 3.36 16.75
C ASN A 13 4.40 1.94 16.74
N THR A 14 3.07 1.83 16.84
CA THR A 14 2.38 0.53 16.82
C THR A 14 2.02 0.08 15.40
N ILE A 15 1.94 1.02 14.46
CA ILE A 15 1.49 0.77 13.08
C ILE A 15 2.60 0.08 12.24
N CYS A 16 3.87 0.20 12.62
CA CYS A 16 5.01 -0.33 11.85
C CYS A 16 5.25 -1.85 11.96
N THR A 17 4.34 -2.63 12.55
CA THR A 17 4.46 -4.09 12.63
C THR A 17 3.26 -4.85 12.05
N THR A 18 2.51 -4.23 11.13
CA THR A 18 1.35 -4.90 10.52
C THR A 18 1.82 -6.09 9.68
N SER A 19 1.65 -7.28 10.25
CA SER A 19 1.90 -8.54 9.56
C SER A 19 0.89 -8.70 8.41
N SER A 20 1.22 -9.47 7.38
CA SER A 20 0.27 -9.81 6.30
C SER A 20 -1.06 -10.37 6.84
N GLY A 21 -1.08 -10.94 8.05
CA GLY A 21 -2.27 -11.44 8.73
C GLY A 21 -3.19 -10.34 9.28
N GLU A 22 -2.66 -9.21 9.74
CA GLU A 22 -3.49 -8.09 10.23
C GLU A 22 -4.19 -7.34 9.10
N LEU A 23 -3.52 -7.17 7.95
CA LEU A 23 -4.15 -6.64 6.73
C LEU A 23 -5.35 -7.50 6.31
N LEU A 24 -5.17 -8.83 6.33
CA LEU A 24 -6.23 -9.80 6.04
C LEU A 24 -7.35 -9.83 7.09
N ARG A 25 -7.06 -9.46 8.34
CA ARG A 25 -8.06 -9.41 9.42
C ARG A 25 -8.92 -8.16 9.33
N LEU A 26 -8.31 -7.00 9.06
CA LEU A 26 -9.04 -5.76 8.78
C LEU A 26 -9.91 -5.92 7.52
N ALA A 27 -9.41 -6.61 6.49
CA ALA A 27 -10.14 -6.97 5.27
C ALA A 27 -11.49 -7.66 5.47
N ARG A 28 -11.70 -8.32 6.61
CA ARG A 28 -12.94 -9.08 6.88
C ARG A 28 -13.96 -8.30 7.71
N ALA A 29 -13.56 -7.19 8.34
CA ALA A 29 -14.47 -6.31 9.04
C ALA A 29 -14.85 -5.19 8.07
N GLY A 30 -16.04 -5.25 7.45
CA GLY A 30 -16.59 -4.15 6.64
C GLY A 30 -17.00 -2.93 7.47
N ASP A 31 -16.29 -2.68 8.58
CA ASP A 31 -16.54 -1.62 9.54
C ASP A 31 -15.86 -0.32 9.05
N ALA A 32 -16.51 0.82 9.25
CA ALA A 32 -15.99 2.12 8.81
C ALA A 32 -14.60 2.40 9.39
N ASP A 33 -14.36 1.94 10.63
CA ASP A 33 -13.06 2.06 11.30
C ASP A 33 -11.97 1.23 10.61
N ALA A 34 -12.28 0.02 10.15
CA ALA A 34 -11.31 -0.83 9.46
C ALA A 34 -10.91 -0.24 8.09
N ILE A 35 -11.87 0.34 7.36
CA ILE A 35 -11.64 1.03 6.10
C ILE A 35 -10.71 2.23 6.30
N ASN A 36 -10.98 3.06 7.31
CA ASN A 36 -10.14 4.21 7.63
C ASN A 36 -8.71 3.80 8.02
N VAL A 37 -8.54 2.71 8.77
CA VAL A 37 -7.21 2.18 9.11
C VAL A 37 -6.46 1.73 7.86
N ILE A 38 -7.13 1.07 6.92
CA ILE A 38 -6.50 0.61 5.67
C ILE A 38 -6.10 1.80 4.80
N ILE A 39 -6.97 2.78 4.61
CA ILE A 39 -6.66 4.00 3.88
C ILE A 39 -5.46 4.70 4.53
N THR A 40 -5.48 4.87 5.85
CA THR A 40 -4.38 5.49 6.60
C THR A 40 -3.07 4.76 6.38
N LEU A 41 -3.09 3.42 6.38
CA LEU A 41 -1.88 2.63 6.16
C LEU A 41 -1.39 2.76 4.71
N LEU A 42 -2.27 2.71 3.71
CA LEU A 42 -1.90 2.89 2.31
C LEU A 42 -1.30 4.28 2.07
N GLU A 43 -1.91 5.32 2.63
CA GLU A 43 -1.39 6.69 2.59
C GLU A 43 -0.04 6.83 3.29
N LEU A 44 0.16 6.17 4.44
CA LEU A 44 1.44 6.16 5.13
C LEU A 44 2.53 5.47 4.29
N LEU A 45 2.22 4.34 3.67
CA LEU A 45 3.14 3.66 2.75
C LEU A 45 3.45 4.55 1.54
N ARG A 46 2.46 5.26 1.01
CA ARG A 46 2.66 6.23 -0.07
C ARG A 46 3.58 7.36 0.36
N GLY A 47 3.39 7.92 1.55
CA GLY A 47 4.27 8.94 2.11
C GLY A 47 5.72 8.47 2.25
N VAL A 48 5.95 7.21 2.62
CA VAL A 48 7.30 6.61 2.65
C VAL A 48 7.90 6.52 1.25
N ILE A 49 7.10 6.16 0.25
CA ILE A 49 7.53 6.10 -1.15
C ILE A 49 7.86 7.49 -1.69
N ASP A 50 6.97 8.46 -1.47
CA ASP A 50 7.13 9.84 -1.97
C ASP A 50 8.28 10.58 -1.29
N GLY A 51 8.58 10.24 -0.03
CA GLY A 51 9.72 10.76 0.72
C GLY A 51 11.04 10.03 0.46
N ALA A 52 11.05 9.01 -0.40
CA ALA A 52 12.26 8.28 -0.71
C ALA A 52 13.26 9.14 -1.48
N SER A 53 14.54 9.06 -1.09
CA SER A 53 15.64 9.61 -1.85
C SER A 53 16.26 8.51 -2.72
N SER A 54 17.11 8.89 -3.68
CA SER A 54 17.82 7.91 -4.52
C SER A 54 18.63 6.88 -3.73
N SER A 55 19.15 7.26 -2.55
CA SER A 55 19.92 6.38 -1.68
C SER A 55 19.06 5.43 -0.85
N THR A 56 17.78 5.76 -0.60
CA THR A 56 16.87 4.94 0.21
C THR A 56 15.84 4.18 -0.61
N ALA A 57 15.59 4.57 -1.86
CA ALA A 57 14.61 4.00 -2.77
C ALA A 57 14.67 2.47 -2.86
N THR A 58 15.87 1.92 -3.10
CA THR A 58 16.06 0.47 -3.23
C THR A 58 15.75 -0.26 -1.91
N VAL A 59 16.16 0.29 -0.77
CA VAL A 59 15.90 -0.31 0.54
C VAL A 59 14.40 -0.28 0.85
N ILE A 60 13.74 0.83 0.56
CA ILE A 60 12.28 0.98 0.73
C ILE A 60 11.55 -0.04 -0.14
N TYR A 61 11.91 -0.13 -1.42
CA TYR A 61 11.32 -1.11 -2.34
C TYR A 61 11.50 -2.55 -1.85
N LEU A 62 12.69 -2.92 -1.38
CA LEU A 62 12.96 -4.28 -0.88
C LEU A 62 12.10 -4.65 0.34
N ASN A 63 11.67 -3.66 1.13
CA ASN A 63 10.72 -3.87 2.22
C ASN A 63 9.27 -3.93 1.70
N LEU A 64 8.89 -3.03 0.80
CA LEU A 64 7.55 -2.94 0.23
C LEU A 64 7.17 -4.09 -0.69
N GLN A 65 8.14 -4.72 -1.38
CA GLN A 65 7.87 -5.79 -2.35
C GLN A 65 7.07 -6.94 -1.74
N ARG A 66 7.27 -7.22 -0.44
CA ARG A 66 6.57 -8.29 0.30
C ARG A 66 5.09 -7.96 0.54
N LEU A 67 4.73 -6.67 0.48
CA LEU A 67 3.38 -6.18 0.70
C LEU A 67 2.59 -6.03 -0.61
N LEU A 68 3.24 -6.05 -1.77
CA LEU A 68 2.57 -5.85 -3.06
C LEU A 68 1.46 -6.89 -3.32
N ASP A 69 1.71 -8.17 -3.02
CA ASP A 69 0.70 -9.24 -3.17
C ASP A 69 -0.46 -9.09 -2.17
N PRO A 70 -0.24 -8.90 -0.84
CA PRO A 70 -1.30 -8.56 0.10
C PRO A 70 -2.12 -7.33 -0.32
N ILE A 71 -1.46 -6.27 -0.79
CA ILE A 71 -2.13 -5.02 -1.22
C ILE A 71 -2.99 -5.28 -2.47
N ASN A 72 -2.52 -6.08 -3.42
CA ASN A 72 -3.33 -6.47 -4.57
C ASN A 72 -4.58 -7.27 -4.15
N LYS A 73 -4.46 -8.13 -3.13
CA LYS A 73 -5.61 -8.84 -2.55
C LYS A 73 -6.61 -7.89 -1.87
N LEU A 74 -6.16 -6.76 -1.32
CA LEU A 74 -7.06 -5.74 -0.78
C LEU A 74 -7.97 -5.16 -1.86
N LEU A 75 -7.49 -4.98 -3.09
CA LEU A 75 -8.30 -4.45 -4.18
C LEU A 75 -9.54 -5.31 -4.44
N ARG A 76 -9.39 -6.64 -4.39
CA ARG A 76 -10.53 -7.57 -4.53
C ARG A 76 -11.42 -7.60 -3.29
N ALA A 77 -10.84 -7.56 -2.09
CA ALA A 77 -11.60 -7.56 -0.85
C ALA A 77 -12.45 -6.29 -0.68
N TYR A 78 -11.94 -5.16 -1.13
CA TYR A 78 -12.54 -3.83 -0.98
C TYR A 78 -13.11 -3.25 -2.29
N GLN A 79 -13.49 -4.11 -3.24
CA GLN A 79 -14.03 -3.68 -4.54
C GLN A 79 -15.23 -2.72 -4.46
N HIS A 80 -15.99 -2.76 -3.37
CA HIS A 80 -17.16 -1.90 -3.14
C HIS A 80 -16.81 -0.55 -2.48
N TYR A 81 -15.54 -0.34 -2.13
CA TYR A 81 -15.06 0.85 -1.44
C TYR A 81 -14.10 1.62 -2.36
N PRO A 82 -14.61 2.59 -3.13
CA PRO A 82 -13.82 3.26 -4.18
C PRO A 82 -12.59 3.97 -3.62
N ASP A 83 -12.65 4.51 -2.40
CA ASP A 83 -11.54 5.20 -1.75
C ASP A 83 -10.35 4.25 -1.49
N VAL A 84 -10.63 3.02 -1.00
CA VAL A 84 -9.57 2.02 -0.79
C VAL A 84 -8.95 1.62 -2.12
N VAL A 85 -9.77 1.42 -3.15
CA VAL A 85 -9.32 1.05 -4.50
C VAL A 85 -8.44 2.17 -5.08
N ALA A 86 -8.84 3.42 -4.94
CA ALA A 86 -8.06 4.59 -5.35
C ALA A 86 -6.70 4.62 -4.63
N CYS A 87 -6.67 4.50 -3.30
CA CYS A 87 -5.43 4.48 -2.53
C CYS A 87 -4.49 3.34 -2.96
N VAL A 88 -5.03 2.15 -3.28
CA VAL A 88 -4.21 1.04 -3.78
C VAL A 88 -3.59 1.38 -5.15
N LEU A 89 -4.38 1.93 -6.08
CA LEU A 89 -3.87 2.30 -7.41
C LEU A 89 -2.83 3.43 -7.32
N GLU A 90 -3.12 4.45 -6.51
CA GLU A 90 -2.20 5.58 -6.28
C GLU A 90 -0.88 5.13 -5.65
N LEU A 91 -0.91 4.18 -4.72
CA LEU A 91 0.31 3.60 -4.14
C LEU A 91 1.22 2.99 -5.22
N TYR A 92 0.64 2.21 -6.14
CA TYR A 92 1.41 1.62 -7.24
C TYR A 92 1.94 2.67 -8.21
N CYS A 93 1.17 3.71 -8.51
CA CYS A 93 1.63 4.84 -9.31
C CYS A 93 2.83 5.54 -8.66
N SER A 94 2.74 5.89 -7.37
CA SER A 94 3.87 6.48 -6.62
C SER A 94 5.08 5.54 -6.62
N LEU A 95 4.87 4.23 -6.44
CA LEU A 95 5.97 3.26 -6.40
C LEU A 95 6.71 3.21 -7.74
N VAL A 96 5.98 3.22 -8.86
CA VAL A 96 6.58 3.25 -10.20
C VAL A 96 7.31 4.58 -10.43
N ASP A 97 6.65 5.70 -10.20
CA ASP A 97 7.20 7.04 -10.46
C ASP A 97 8.48 7.31 -9.64
N ARG A 98 8.48 6.96 -8.36
CA ARG A 98 9.57 7.27 -7.43
C ARG A 98 10.69 6.25 -7.43
N MET A 99 10.41 4.97 -7.69
CA MET A 99 11.39 3.90 -7.47
C MET A 99 12.02 3.38 -8.75
N ILE A 100 11.32 3.38 -9.90
CA ILE A 100 11.74 2.62 -11.08
C ILE A 100 13.17 2.97 -11.56
N ASN A 101 13.55 4.25 -11.47
CA ASN A 101 14.86 4.76 -11.89
C ASN A 101 16.01 4.38 -10.95
N HIS A 102 15.71 3.84 -9.77
CA HIS A 102 16.68 3.46 -8.75
C HIS A 102 16.81 1.93 -8.58
N LEU A 103 15.94 1.17 -9.25
CA LEU A 103 15.90 -0.29 -9.15
C LEU A 103 16.79 -0.95 -10.20
N SER A 104 17.30 -2.14 -9.86
CA SER A 104 17.94 -3.02 -10.84
C SER A 104 16.89 -3.61 -11.79
N GLU A 105 17.31 -4.05 -12.98
CA GLU A 105 16.43 -4.67 -13.98
C GLU A 105 15.60 -5.83 -13.40
N GLN A 106 16.20 -6.66 -12.54
CA GLN A 106 15.49 -7.74 -11.86
C GLN A 106 14.32 -7.21 -11.01
N HIS A 107 14.56 -6.16 -10.23
CA HIS A 107 13.52 -5.57 -9.38
C HIS A 107 12.45 -4.85 -10.20
N VAL A 108 12.83 -4.19 -11.30
CA VAL A 108 11.89 -3.61 -12.27
C VAL A 108 10.99 -4.69 -12.87
N GLY A 109 11.53 -5.85 -13.23
CA GLY A 109 10.74 -6.98 -13.74
C GLY A 109 9.72 -7.50 -12.71
N THR A 110 10.11 -7.59 -11.44
CA THR A 110 9.18 -7.95 -10.35
C THR A 110 8.09 -6.90 -10.18
N LEU A 111 8.43 -5.62 -10.17
CA LEU A 111 7.47 -4.53 -10.07
C LEU A 111 6.49 -4.53 -11.25
N TYR A 112 6.99 -4.67 -12.47
CA TYR A 112 6.18 -4.78 -13.67
C TYR A 112 5.16 -5.92 -13.55
N THR A 113 5.60 -7.10 -13.10
CA THR A 113 4.73 -8.26 -12.89
C THR A 113 3.65 -7.97 -11.85
N ALA A 114 3.99 -7.27 -10.77
CA ALA A 114 3.02 -6.84 -9.75
C ALA A 114 1.99 -5.84 -10.31
N CYS A 115 2.43 -4.84 -11.09
CA CYS A 115 1.54 -3.89 -11.77
C CYS A 115 0.59 -4.59 -12.74
N VAL A 116 1.09 -5.52 -13.56
CA VAL A 116 0.24 -6.32 -14.47
C VAL A 116 -0.78 -7.13 -13.68
N SER A 117 -0.37 -7.73 -12.57
CA SER A 117 -1.28 -8.46 -11.67
C SER A 117 -2.36 -7.54 -11.12
N LEU A 118 -2.02 -6.31 -10.68
CA LEU A 118 -2.97 -5.33 -10.19
C LEU A 118 -4.00 -4.93 -11.25
N ILE A 119 -3.56 -4.62 -12.47
CA ILE A 119 -4.44 -4.24 -13.59
C ILE A 119 -5.38 -5.41 -13.95
N LYS A 120 -4.87 -6.65 -13.94
CA LYS A 120 -5.70 -7.85 -14.14
C LYS A 120 -6.74 -8.01 -13.03
N THR A 121 -6.38 -7.80 -11.77
CA THR A 121 -7.34 -7.84 -10.65
C THR A 121 -8.38 -6.74 -10.81
N TYR A 122 -7.97 -5.50 -11.06
CA TYR A 122 -8.85 -4.36 -11.24
C TYR A 122 -9.83 -4.59 -12.40
N SER A 123 -9.32 -4.97 -13.57
CA SER A 123 -10.18 -5.30 -14.72
C SER A 123 -11.13 -6.46 -14.40
N ALA A 124 -10.70 -7.52 -13.72
CA ALA A 124 -11.58 -8.64 -13.38
C ALA A 124 -12.71 -8.25 -12.39
N VAL A 125 -12.46 -7.24 -11.56
CA VAL A 125 -13.42 -6.74 -10.55
C VAL A 125 -14.38 -5.71 -11.15
N PHE A 126 -13.87 -4.78 -11.98
CA PHE A 126 -14.62 -3.61 -12.45
C PHE A 126 -15.05 -3.68 -13.92
N SER A 127 -14.54 -4.64 -14.70
CA SER A 127 -15.12 -4.95 -16.01
C SER A 127 -16.37 -5.76 -15.76
N GLY A 128 -17.49 -5.06 -15.54
CA GLY A 128 -18.80 -5.67 -15.54
C GLY A 128 -18.93 -6.54 -16.79
N LYS A 129 -19.10 -7.86 -16.60
CA LYS A 129 -19.77 -8.63 -17.63
C LYS A 129 -21.19 -8.06 -17.68
N GLY A 130 -21.45 -7.28 -18.73
CA GLY A 130 -22.80 -7.02 -19.22
C GLY A 130 -23.47 -8.32 -19.65
#